data_AF-A0A7X9G6J5-F1
#
_entry.id   AF-A0A7X9G6J5-F1
#
_cell.length_a   1.000
_cell.length_b   1.000
_cell.length_c   1.000
_cell.angle_alpha   90.00
_cell.angle_beta   90.00
_cell.angle_gamma   90.00
#
_symmetry.space_group_name_H-M   'P 1'
#
loop_
_entity.id
_entity.type
_entity.pdbx_description
1 polymer ?
#
loop_
_entity_poly.entity_id
_entity_poly.type
_entity_poly.pdbx_seq_one_letter_code
_entity_poly.pdbx_strand_id
1 'polypeptide(L)' 'MATSTYRNKNKVRPRKRGAVKRRRVLVQRRRLVALGMCEEAVAKLQSNELRALLKTPKKVQESCQSEA' A
#
# COMPACT_ATOMS: atom_id res chain seq x y z
N MET A 1 -19.72 2.34 -35.72
CA MET A 1 -19.14 2.25 -34.36
C MET A 1 -17.93 3.18 -34.29
N ALA A 2 -17.98 4.27 -33.52
CA ALA A 2 -16.90 5.25 -33.49
C ALA A 2 -15.65 4.71 -32.78
N THR A 3 -14.54 4.57 -33.52
CA THR A 3 -13.23 4.03 -33.12
C THR A 3 -12.24 5.12 -32.65
N SER A 4 -12.70 6.22 -32.03
CA SER A 4 -11.78 7.28 -31.61
C SER A 4 -11.41 7.17 -30.13
N THR A 5 -10.10 7.11 -29.86
CA THR A 5 -9.48 7.21 -28.52
C THR A 5 -9.65 8.59 -27.87
N TYR A 6 -10.45 9.46 -28.49
CA TYR A 6 -10.64 10.88 -28.17
C TYR A 6 -11.52 11.13 -26.93
N ARG A 7 -12.20 10.11 -26.40
CA ARG A 7 -13.10 10.27 -25.23
C ARG A 7 -12.38 10.56 -23.90
N ASN A 8 -11.08 10.31 -23.78
CA ASN A 8 -10.34 10.51 -22.52
C ASN A 8 -9.52 11.81 -22.55
N LYS A 9 -10.12 12.93 -22.16
CA LYS A 9 -9.45 14.26 -22.01
C LYS A 9 -8.42 14.30 -20.85
N ASN A 10 -8.36 13.25 -20.02
CA ASN A 10 -7.56 13.18 -18.80
C ASN A 10 -6.13 12.64 -19.00
N LYS A 11 -5.48 12.92 -20.14
CA LYS A 11 -4.10 12.45 -20.43
C LYS A 11 -3.03 13.27 -19.70
N VAL A 12 -3.32 14.52 -19.33
CA VAL A 12 -2.40 15.41 -18.61
C VAL A 12 -2.33 15.13 -17.10
N ARG A 13 -3.32 14.45 -16.53
CA ARG A 13 -3.34 14.17 -15.08
C ARG A 13 -2.26 13.13 -14.72
N PRO A 14 -1.27 13.46 -13.87
CA PRO A 14 -0.26 12.50 -13.46
C PRO A 14 -0.88 11.32 -12.73
N ARG A 15 -0.57 10.09 -13.18
CA ARG A 15 -0.96 8.84 -12.52
C ARG A 15 0.29 8.06 -12.15
N LYS A 16 0.27 7.40 -10.99
CA LYS A 16 1.36 6.51 -10.58
C LYS A 16 1.45 5.33 -11.55
N ARG A 17 2.62 5.16 -12.19
CA ARG A 17 2.94 3.99 -13.02
C ARG A 17 3.15 2.73 -12.16
N GLY A 18 3.17 1.56 -12.80
CA GLY A 18 3.32 0.26 -12.12
C GLY A 18 4.54 0.19 -11.20
N ALA A 19 5.70 0.66 -11.65
CA ALA A 19 6.92 0.70 -10.84
C ALA A 19 6.76 1.54 -9.56
N VAL A 20 6.17 2.73 -9.67
CA VAL A 20 5.92 3.63 -8.53
C VAL A 20 4.90 3.02 -7.56
N LYS A 21 3.87 2.31 -8.07
CA LYS A 21 2.91 1.58 -7.24
C LYS A 21 3.62 0.46 -6.46
N ARG A 22 4.50 -0.32 -7.08
CA ARG A 22 5.30 -1.37 -6.43
C ARG A 22 6.23 -0.81 -5.36
N ARG A 23 6.95 0.28 -5.67
CA ARG A 23 7.82 0.97 -4.70
C ARG A 23 7.04 1.46 -3.48
N ARG A 24 5.81 1.97 -3.67
CA ARG A 24 4.93 2.36 -2.55
C ARG A 24 4.62 1.18 -1.64
N VAL A 25 4.28 0.02 -2.20
CA VAL A 25 3.97 -1.18 -1.40
C VAL A 25 5.20 -1.64 -0.62
N LEU A 26 6.38 -1.66 -1.24
CA LEU A 26 7.63 -2.00 -0.54
C LEU A 26 7.92 -1.08 0.64
N VAL A 27 7.76 0.24 0.46
CA VAL A 27 7.94 1.21 1.55
C VAL A 27 6.90 0.99 2.65
N GLN A 28 5.65 0.66 2.31
CA GLN A 28 4.61 0.37 3.29
C GLN A 28 4.92 -0.89 4.11
N ARG A 29 5.43 -1.95 3.47
CA ARG A 29 5.89 -3.16 4.18
C ARG A 29 7.02 -2.84 5.16
N ARG A 30 8.05 -2.12 4.72
CA ARG A 30 9.16 -1.69 5.58
C ARG A 30 8.70 -0.88 6.79
N ARG A 31 7.69 -0.02 6.61
CA ARG A 31 7.09 0.75 7.72
C ARG A 31 6.38 -0.12 8.73
N LEU A 32 5.65 -1.15 8.30
CA LEU A 32 4.98 -2.07 9.21
C LEU A 32 5.99 -2.92 10.01
N VAL A 33 7.07 -3.35 9.36
CA VAL A 33 8.17 -4.04 10.05
C VAL A 33 8.84 -3.13 11.07
N ALA A 34 9.09 -1.86 10.72
CA ALA A 34 9.62 -0.87 11.66
C ALA A 34 8.69 -0.57 12.85
N LEU A 35 7.39 -0.84 12.73
CA LEU A 35 6.42 -0.73 13.82
C LEU A 35 6.36 -2.00 14.71
N GLY A 36 7.11 -3.05 14.36
CA GLY A 36 7.21 -4.28 15.15
C GLY A 36 6.57 -5.52 14.50
N MET A 37 5.87 -5.40 13.37
CA MET A 37 5.24 -6.57 12.74
C MET A 37 6.28 -7.53 12.14
N CYS A 38 6.06 -8.84 12.32
CA CYS A 38 6.88 -9.88 11.70
C CYS A 38 6.86 -9.81 10.16
N GLU A 39 8.04 -9.97 9.54
CA GLU A 39 8.20 -9.87 8.09
C GLU A 39 7.36 -10.91 7.32
N GLU A 40 7.20 -12.12 7.87
CA GLU A 40 6.39 -13.16 7.26
C GLU A 40 4.91 -12.83 7.23
N ALA A 41 4.40 -12.24 8.32
CA ALA A 41 3.03 -11.79 8.39
C ALA A 41 2.79 -10.68 7.36
N VAL A 42 3.71 -9.70 7.28
CA VAL A 42 3.64 -8.58 6.33
C VAL A 42 3.74 -9.04 4.87
N ALA A 43 4.46 -10.13 4.58
CA ALA A 43 4.59 -10.69 3.24
C ALA A 43 3.27 -11.26 2.70
N LYS A 44 2.47 -11.90 3.57
CA LYS A 44 1.17 -12.51 3.24
C LYS A 44 0.07 -11.48 2.99
N LEU A 45 0.21 -10.26 3.53
CA LEU A 45 -0.79 -9.20 3.43
C LEU A 45 -0.95 -8.63 2.01
N GLN A 46 -2.21 -8.34 1.68
CA GLN A 46 -2.59 -7.66 0.45
C GLN A 46 -2.38 -6.15 0.54
N SER A 47 -2.26 -5.49 -0.61
CA SER A 47 -1.93 -4.05 -0.65
C SER A 47 -2.97 -3.10 -0.03
N ASN A 48 -4.20 -3.58 0.18
CA ASN A 48 -5.27 -2.82 0.83
C ASN A 48 -5.14 -2.91 2.35
N GLU A 49 -4.88 -4.11 2.87
CA GLU A 49 -4.66 -4.38 4.29
C GLU A 49 -3.44 -3.61 4.82
N LEU A 50 -2.32 -3.63 4.07
CA LEU A 50 -1.13 -2.84 4.41
C LEU A 50 -1.45 -1.35 4.61
N ARG A 51 -2.36 -0.79 3.80
CA ARG A 51 -2.77 0.61 3.91
C ARG A 51 -3.73 0.85 5.07
N ALA A 52 -4.60 -0.11 5.37
CA ALA A 52 -5.52 -0.05 6.49
C ALA A 52 -4.75 -0.03 7.82
N LEU A 53 -3.79 -0.94 8.00
CA LEU A 53 -2.95 -1.02 9.20
C LEU A 53 -2.14 0.27 9.41
N LEU A 54 -1.54 0.81 8.34
CA LEU A 54 -0.79 2.06 8.42
C LEU A 54 -1.66 3.31 8.70
N LYS A 55 -2.99 3.23 8.60
CA LYS A 55 -3.88 4.34 8.95
C LYS A 55 -3.94 4.56 10.46
N THR A 56 -3.76 3.50 11.25
CA THR A 56 -3.85 3.52 12.72
C THR A 56 -2.60 2.89 13.34
N PRO A 57 -1.44 3.57 13.27
CA PRO A 57 -0.16 2.98 13.67
C PRO A 57 -0.09 2.61 15.16
N LYS A 58 -0.73 3.39 16.04
CA LYS A 58 -0.78 3.11 17.49
C LYS A 58 -1.43 1.76 17.79
N LYS A 59 -2.56 1.46 17.14
CA LYS A 59 -3.27 0.18 17.30
C LYS A 59 -2.43 -1.01 16.83
N VAL A 60 -1.65 -0.82 15.77
CA VAL A 60 -0.74 -1.85 15.25
C VAL A 60 0.42 -2.10 16.22
N GLN A 61 0.91 -1.04 16.85
CA GLN A 61 1.95 -1.14 17.88
C GLN A 61 1.41 -1.83 19.15
N GLU A 62 0.21 -1.46 19.59
CA GLU A 62 -0.49 -2.10 20.72
C GLU A 62 -0.77 -3.58 20.46
N SER A 63 -1.27 -3.95 19.27
CA SER A 63 -1.51 -5.36 18.93
C SER A 63 -0.23 -6.19 18.91
N CYS A 64 0.89 -5.58 18.50
CA CYS A 64 2.19 -6.23 18.52
C CYS A 64 2.74 -6.39 19.94
N GLN A 65 2.40 -5.48 20.86
CA GLN A 65 2.81 -5.53 22.27
C GLN A 65 1.96 -6.51 23.09
N SER A 66 0.69 -6.72 22.72
CA SER A 66 -0.19 -7.66 23.41
C SER A 66 0.07 -9.13 23.06
N GLU A 67 0.78 -9.39 21.96
CA GLU A 67 1.15 -10.74 21.50
C GLU A 67 2.55 -11.17 21.97
N ALA A 68 3.27 -10.30 22.70
CA ALA A 68 4.59 -10.56 23.30
C ALA A 68 4.46 -10.88 24.79
#